data_AF-G7M0U5-F1
#
_entry.id   AF-G7M0U5-F1
#
_cell.length_a   1.000
_cell.length_b   1.000
_cell.length_c   1.000
_cell.angle_alpha   90.00
_cell.angle_beta   90.00
_cell.angle_gamma   90.00
#
_symmetry.space_group_name_H-M   'P 1'
#
loop_
_entity.id
_entity.type
_entity.pdbx_description
1 polymer ?
#
loop_
_entity_poly.entity_id
_entity_poly.type
_entity_poly.pdbx_seq_one_letter_code
_entity_poly.pdbx_strand_id
1 'polypeptide(L)'
;MSISKIPQSELNVMKVIWAHNEPLSSKDVIKELEEQIGWKRTTTLTLLSKLVQKEFLMAEKIKLYTYYSALISKKEYLEFETKYFFTNIHENSLKSLITALHDNNEITNDDLADLEKWIKNQKE
;
A
#
# COMPACT_ATOMS: atom_id res chain seq x y z
N MET A 1 8.24 6.54 13.83
CA MET A 1 8.57 5.64 12.70
C MET A 1 8.44 6.44 11.41
N SER A 2 9.39 6.29 10.49
CA SER A 2 9.34 6.98 9.19
C SER A 2 8.84 6.00 8.14
N ILE A 3 7.58 6.13 7.73
CA ILE A 3 7.02 5.34 6.61
C ILE A 3 7.74 5.80 5.33
N SER A 4 8.22 4.85 4.53
CA SER A 4 8.90 5.09 3.26
C SER A 4 8.16 4.41 2.11
N LYS A 5 8.34 4.93 0.88
CA LYS A 5 7.70 4.31 -0.29
C LYS A 5 8.31 2.94 -0.55
N ILE A 6 7.47 1.92 -0.65
CA ILE A 6 7.89 0.56 -1.03
C ILE A 6 7.60 0.30 -2.51
N PRO A 7 8.46 -0.45 -3.22
CA PRO A 7 8.21 -0.86 -4.60
C PRO A 7 7.02 -1.82 -4.69
N GLN A 8 6.44 -1.96 -5.89
CA GLN A 8 5.28 -2.82 -6.15
C GLN A 8 5.48 -4.26 -5.64
N SER A 9 6.68 -4.82 -5.77
CA SER A 9 6.97 -6.16 -5.27
C SER A 9 6.83 -6.29 -3.75
N GLU A 10 7.29 -5.29 -3.00
CA GLU A 10 7.13 -5.26 -1.54
C GLU A 10 5.68 -4.98 -1.15
N LEU A 11 4.99 -4.13 -1.90
CA LEU A 11 3.57 -3.84 -1.69
C LEU A 11 2.69 -5.10 -1.86
N ASN A 12 3.01 -5.98 -2.81
CA ASN A 12 2.28 -7.24 -3.00
C ASN A 12 2.41 -8.15 -1.77
N VAL A 13 3.59 -8.20 -1.13
CA VAL A 13 3.76 -8.94 0.14
C VAL A 13 2.93 -8.31 1.25
N MET A 14 2.94 -6.98 1.37
CA MET A 14 2.12 -6.28 2.37
C MET A 14 0.62 -6.51 2.15
N LYS A 15 0.14 -6.56 0.90
CA LYS A 15 -1.27 -6.87 0.59
C LYS A 15 -1.69 -8.25 1.10
N VAL A 16 -0.85 -9.26 0.93
CA VAL A 16 -1.07 -10.62 1.47
C VAL A 16 -1.15 -10.58 2.99
N ILE A 17 -0.23 -9.87 3.64
CA ILE A 17 -0.20 -9.78 5.10
C ILE A 17 -1.40 -8.99 5.63
N TRP A 18 -1.77 -7.88 5.01
CA TRP A 18 -2.95 -7.09 5.38
C TRP A 18 -4.29 -7.77 5.09
N ALA A 19 -4.33 -8.74 4.17
CA ALA A 19 -5.53 -9.55 3.94
C ALA A 19 -5.83 -10.49 5.11
N HIS A 20 -4.85 -10.71 5.98
CA HIS A 20 -4.97 -11.58 7.15
C HIS A 20 -4.92 -10.74 8.43
N ASN A 21 -5.85 -11.02 9.35
CA ASN A 21 -5.89 -10.34 10.66
C ASN A 21 -4.95 -10.97 11.69
N GLU A 22 -4.30 -12.09 11.35
CA GLU A 22 -3.43 -12.86 12.23
C GLU A 22 -2.01 -12.96 11.66
N PRO A 23 -0.98 -13.16 12.50
CA PRO A 23 0.38 -13.35 12.03
C PRO A 23 0.49 -14.53 11.07
N LEU A 24 1.05 -14.30 9.88
CA LEU A 24 1.22 -15.33 8.87
C LEU A 24 2.56 -16.03 9.00
N SER A 25 2.58 -17.35 8.87
CA SER A 25 3.85 -18.07 8.84
C SER A 25 4.58 -17.84 7.51
N SER A 26 5.90 -17.97 7.52
CA SER A 26 6.73 -17.89 6.32
C SER A 26 6.24 -18.83 5.22
N LYS A 27 5.75 -20.02 5.59
CA LYS A 27 5.20 -21.02 4.67
C LYS A 27 3.91 -20.53 4.00
N ASP A 28 3.01 -19.90 4.76
CA ASP A 28 1.73 -19.43 4.25
C ASP A 28 1.92 -18.26 3.27
N VAL A 29 2.78 -17.30 3.63
CA VAL A 29 3.12 -16.17 2.76
C VAL A 29 3.77 -16.65 1.46
N ILE A 30 4.68 -17.63 1.52
CA ILE A 30 5.29 -18.22 0.32
C ILE A 30 4.23 -18.85 -0.56
N LYS A 31 3.35 -19.68 0.01
CA LYS A 31 2.31 -20.39 -0.73
C LYS A 31 1.38 -19.41 -1.44
N GLU A 32 0.90 -18.39 -0.74
CA GLU A 32 -0.06 -17.45 -1.33
C GLU A 32 0.56 -16.59 -2.44
N LEU A 33 1.81 -16.14 -2.28
CA LEU A 33 2.50 -15.39 -3.33
C LEU A 33 2.92 -16.26 -4.51
N GLU A 34 3.17 -17.55 -4.29
CA GLU A 34 3.38 -18.53 -5.36
C GLU A 34 2.09 -18.76 -6.14
N GLU A 35 0.94 -18.87 -5.48
CA GLU A 35 -0.37 -19.05 -6.11
C GLU A 35 -0.87 -17.78 -6.84
N GLN A 36 -0.68 -16.59 -6.27
CA GLN A 36 -1.16 -15.34 -6.86
C GLN A 36 -0.25 -14.78 -7.96
N ILE A 37 1.08 -14.92 -7.83
CA ILE A 37 2.07 -14.21 -8.64
C ILE A 37 3.13 -15.16 -9.25
N GLY A 38 3.15 -16.44 -8.85
CA GLY A 38 4.13 -17.41 -9.34
C GLY A 38 5.55 -17.19 -8.80
N TRP A 39 5.69 -16.53 -7.64
CA TRP A 39 7.01 -16.24 -7.09
C TRP A 39 7.68 -17.46 -6.45
N LYS A 40 8.97 -17.60 -6.73
CA LYS A 40 9.82 -18.58 -6.05
C LYS A 40 9.98 -18.21 -4.58
N ARG A 41 10.05 -19.23 -3.73
CA ARG A 41 10.33 -19.13 -2.28
C ARG A 41 11.44 -18.14 -1.91
N THR A 42 12.56 -18.17 -2.64
CA THR A 42 13.72 -17.30 -2.35
C THR A 42 13.39 -15.81 -2.53
N THR A 43 12.57 -15.48 -3.53
CA THR A 43 12.12 -14.10 -3.78
C THR A 43 11.25 -13.59 -2.64
N THR A 44 10.26 -14.38 -2.23
CA THR A 44 9.36 -14.03 -1.12
C THR A 44 10.13 -13.82 0.18
N LEU A 45 11.05 -14.73 0.53
CA LEU A 45 11.88 -14.59 1.74
C LEU A 45 12.76 -13.34 1.69
N THR A 46 13.34 -13.01 0.53
CA THR A 46 14.15 -11.81 0.36
C THR A 46 13.32 -10.53 0.57
N LEU A 47 12.10 -10.48 0.01
CA LEU A 47 11.19 -9.34 0.18
C LEU A 47 10.70 -9.21 1.63
N LEU A 48 10.38 -10.32 2.29
CA LEU A 48 10.03 -10.34 3.71
C LEU A 48 11.17 -9.79 4.57
N SER A 49 12.41 -10.24 4.35
CA SER A 49 13.56 -9.70 5.08
C SER A 49 13.77 -8.20 4.86
N LYS A 50 13.57 -7.70 3.64
CA LYS A 50 13.64 -6.25 3.35
C LYS A 50 12.55 -5.47 4.07
N LEU A 51 11.33 -5.98 4.10
CA LEU A 51 10.20 -5.35 4.78
C LEU A 51 10.39 -5.32 6.31
N VAL A 52 11.00 -6.36 6.88
CA VAL A 52 11.40 -6.38 8.30
C VAL A 52 12.50 -5.36 8.58
N GLN A 53 13.52 -5.27 7.71
CA GLN A 53 14.58 -4.25 7.84
C GLN A 53 14.06 -2.81 7.74
N LYS A 54 12.98 -2.60 6.98
CA LYS A 54 12.29 -1.31 6.86
C LYS A 54 11.26 -1.06 7.97
N GLU A 55 11.14 -1.96 8.94
CA GLU A 55 10.17 -1.87 10.05
C GLU A 55 8.70 -1.87 9.61
N PHE A 56 8.38 -2.40 8.42
CA PHE A 56 6.99 -2.59 7.97
C PHE A 56 6.37 -3.85 8.57
N LEU A 57 7.20 -4.86 8.82
CA LEU A 57 6.81 -6.15 9.36
C LEU A 57 7.63 -6.47 10.60
N MET A 58 6.97 -7.07 11.58
CA MET A 58 7.64 -7.74 12.68
C MET A 58 7.79 -9.22 12.33
N ALA A 59 8.98 -9.76 12.53
CA ALA A 59 9.25 -11.19 12.38
C ALA A 59 9.47 -11.83 13.74
N GLU A 60 8.64 -12.80 14.09
CA GLU A 60 8.74 -13.56 15.33
C GLU A 60 9.04 -15.03 15.01
N LYS A 61 10.11 -15.57 15.59
CA LYS A 61 10.45 -16.99 15.40
C LYS A 61 9.74 -17.84 16.46
N ILE A 62 8.74 -18.60 16.03
CA ILE A 62 7.98 -19.51 16.90
C ILE A 62 8.27 -20.95 16.46
N LYS A 63 9.04 -21.67 17.28
CA LYS A 63 9.48 -23.05 17.03
C LYS A 63 10.23 -23.17 15.69
N LEU A 64 9.62 -23.82 14.70
CA LEU A 64 10.19 -24.13 13.39
C LEU A 64 9.93 -23.02 12.36
N TYR A 65 8.93 -22.18 12.57
CA TYR A 65 8.49 -21.19 11.58
C TYR A 65 8.70 -19.76 12.08
N THR A 66 8.87 -18.85 11.13
CA THR A 66 8.86 -17.41 11.39
C THR A 66 7.48 -16.90 11.04
N TYR A 67 6.86 -16.18 11.96
CA TYR A 67 5.59 -15.52 11.78
C TYR A 67 5.83 -14.03 11.50
N TYR A 68 5.03 -13.48 10.60
CA TYR A 68 5.10 -12.09 10.18
C TYR A 68 3.80 -11.39 10.54
N SER A 69 3.91 -10.25 11.21
CA SER A 69 2.79 -9.36 11.48
C SER A 69 3.08 -7.96 10.96
N ALA A 70 2.03 -7.26 10.50
CA ALA A 70 2.16 -5.89 10.02
C ALA A 70 2.37 -4.93 11.19
N LEU A 71 3.44 -4.15 11.14
CA LEU A 71 3.66 -3.03 12.06
C LEU A 71 2.97 -1.75 11.56
N ILE A 72 2.86 -1.61 10.23
CA ILE A 72 2.16 -0.51 9.58
C ILE A 72 0.85 -1.05 9.00
N SER A 73 -0.27 -0.45 9.38
CA SER A 73 -1.57 -0.84 8.84
C SER A 73 -1.73 -0.42 7.37
N LYS A 74 -2.60 -1.11 6.64
CA LYS A 74 -2.97 -0.75 5.26
C LYS A 74 -3.44 0.70 5.18
N LYS A 75 -4.18 1.16 6.19
CA LYS A 75 -4.71 2.52 6.26
C LYS A 75 -3.58 3.54 6.38
N GLU A 76 -2.66 3.35 7.33
CA GLU A 76 -1.53 4.26 7.53
C GLU A 76 -0.64 4.34 6.27
N TYR A 77 -0.38 3.20 5.62
CA TYR A 77 0.39 3.20 4.39
C TYR A 77 -0.35 3.91 3.24
N LEU A 78 -1.66 3.71 3.11
CA LEU A 78 -2.47 4.38 2.10
C LEU A 78 -2.48 5.91 2.30
N GLU A 79 -2.62 6.37 3.54
CA GLU A 79 -2.56 7.81 3.89
C GLU A 79 -1.20 8.40 3.54
N PHE A 80 -0.12 7.67 3.87
CA PHE A 80 1.24 8.05 3.50
C PHE A 80 1.43 8.10 1.98
N GLU A 81 1.05 7.05 1.24
CA GLU A 81 1.25 6.97 -0.20
C GLU A 81 0.43 8.03 -0.94
N THR A 82 -0.81 8.27 -0.51
CA THR A 82 -1.66 9.33 -1.08
C THR A 82 -1.03 10.70 -0.87
N LYS A 83 -0.55 10.99 0.35
CA LYS A 83 0.11 12.27 0.64
C LYS A 83 1.42 12.41 -0.13
N TYR A 84 2.22 11.36 -0.19
CA TYR A 84 3.48 11.34 -0.94
C TYR A 84 3.24 11.57 -2.44
N PHE A 85 2.24 10.90 -3.01
CA PHE A 85 1.84 11.08 -4.40
C PHE A 85 1.37 12.52 -4.66
N PHE A 86 0.49 13.04 -3.80
CA PHE A 86 -0.03 14.41 -3.93
C PHE A 86 1.07 15.48 -3.82
N THR A 87 1.98 15.34 -2.86
CA THR A 87 3.05 16.31 -2.64
C THR A 87 4.19 16.18 -3.67
N ASN A 88 4.58 14.96 -4.06
CA ASN A 88 5.79 14.73 -4.84
C ASN A 88 5.55 14.58 -6.35
N ILE A 89 4.33 14.23 -6.77
CA ILE A 89 3.97 14.12 -8.20
C ILE A 89 3.14 15.33 -8.65
N HIS A 90 2.22 15.78 -7.81
CA HIS A 90 1.34 16.92 -8.12
C HIS A 90 1.78 18.23 -7.46
N GLU A 91 2.92 18.26 -6.77
CA GLU A 91 3.48 19.47 -6.15
C GLU A 91 2.49 20.20 -5.23
N ASN A 92 1.62 19.44 -4.55
CA ASN A 92 0.52 19.94 -3.71
C ASN A 92 -0.58 20.70 -4.47
N SER A 93 -0.70 20.49 -5.79
CA SER A 93 -1.74 21.09 -6.63
C SER A 93 -2.89 20.13 -6.87
N LEU A 94 -4.04 20.40 -6.22
CA LEU A 94 -5.30 19.70 -6.53
C LEU A 94 -5.70 19.87 -7.99
N LYS A 95 -5.40 21.04 -8.59
CA LYS A 95 -5.64 21.28 -10.01
C LYS A 95 -4.84 20.31 -10.88
N SER A 96 -3.56 20.10 -10.57
CA SER A 96 -2.71 19.13 -11.30
C SER A 96 -3.28 17.72 -11.24
N LEU A 97 -3.73 17.29 -10.05
CA LEU A 97 -4.36 15.98 -9.86
C LEU A 97 -5.65 15.82 -10.68
N ILE A 98 -6.56 16.79 -10.56
CA ILE A 98 -7.86 16.74 -11.26
C ILE A 98 -7.66 16.80 -12.77
N THR A 99 -6.75 17.64 -13.28
CA THR A 99 -6.44 17.70 -14.72
C THR A 99 -5.90 16.36 -15.22
N ALA A 100 -4.96 15.72 -14.49
CA ALA A 100 -4.40 14.43 -14.89
C ALA A 100 -5.44 13.30 -14.91
N LEU A 101 -6.43 13.34 -14.01
CA LEU A 101 -7.54 12.37 -13.98
C LEU A 101 -8.53 12.63 -15.12
N HIS A 102 -8.85 13.89 -15.39
CA HIS A 102 -9.76 14.29 -16.46
C HIS A 102 -9.20 13.92 -17.84
N ASP A 103 -7.91 14.20 -18.08
CA ASP A 103 -7.26 13.91 -19.35
C ASP A 103 -7.15 12.40 -19.64
N ASN A 104 -7.22 11.55 -18.61
CA ASN A 104 -7.25 10.09 -18.74
C ASN A 104 -8.67 9.49 -18.73
N ASN A 105 -9.72 10.32 -18.83
CA ASN A 105 -11.13 9.89 -18.73
C ASN A 105 -11.47 9.13 -17.43
N GLU A 106 -10.68 9.29 -16.37
CA GLU A 106 -10.92 8.65 -15.06
C GLU A 106 -11.96 9.41 -14.22
N ILE A 107 -12.26 10.65 -14.60
CA ILE A 107 -13.34 11.46 -14.02
C ILE A 107 -14.19 12.08 -15.12
N THR A 108 -15.49 12.13 -14.90
CA THR A 108 -16.46 12.72 -15.82
C THR A 108 -16.80 14.16 -15.44
N ASN A 109 -17.51 14.87 -16.32
CA ASN A 109 -18.06 16.18 -15.99
C ASN A 109 -19.08 16.12 -14.82
N ASP A 110 -19.72 14.97 -14.59
CA ASP A 110 -20.65 14.77 -13.48
C ASP A 110 -19.88 14.70 -12.14
N ASP A 111 -18.77 13.95 -12.12
CA ASP A 111 -17.86 13.90 -10.96
C ASP A 111 -17.32 15.29 -10.59
N LEU A 112 -16.99 16.11 -11.59
CA LEU A 112 -16.56 17.50 -11.37
C LEU A 112 -17.67 18.37 -10.76
N ALA A 113 -18.92 18.18 -11.20
CA ALA A 113 -20.06 18.92 -10.68
C ALA A 113 -20.38 18.53 -9.23
N ASP A 114 -20.32 17.24 -8.90
CA ASP A 114 -20.46 16.77 -7.52
C ASP A 114 -19.35 17.29 -6.62
N LEU A 115 -18.11 17.33 -7.12
CA LEU A 115 -16.97 17.87 -6.39
C LEU A 115 -17.12 19.37 -6.13
N GLU A 116 -17.59 20.16 -7.12
CA GLU A 116 -17.91 21.58 -6.95
C GLU A 116 -18.99 21.79 -5.88
N LYS A 117 -20.06 20.98 -5.90
CA LYS A 117 -21.14 21.03 -4.93
C LYS A 117 -20.65 20.69 -3.52
N TRP A 118 -19.80 19.68 -3.37
CA TRP A 118 -19.19 19.32 -2.09
C TRP A 118 -18.31 20.46 -1.54
N ILE A 119 -17.48 21.09 -2.38
CA ILE A 119 -16.64 22.25 -1.97
C ILE A 119 -17.51 23.42 -1.50
N LYS A 120 -18.62 23.69 -2.19
CA LYS A 120 -19.53 24.78 -1.82
C LYS A 120 -20.16 24.56 -0.44
N ASN A 121 -20.60 23.32 -0.16
CA ASN A 121 -21.18 22.94 1.13
C ASN A 121 -20.18 22.95 2.30
N GLN A 122 -18.86 22.87 2.04
CA GLN A 122 -17.82 22.94 3.08
C GLN A 122 -17.40 24.39 3.43
N LYS A 123 -17.80 25.37 2.62
CA LYS A 123 -17.51 26.80 2.85
C LYS A 123 -18.61 27.55 3.58
N GLU A 124 -19.77 26.92 3.79
CA GLU A 124 -20.87 27.38 4.65
C GLU A 124 -20.68 26.88 6.08
#